data_AF-M0A9S7-F1
#
_entry.id   AF-M0A9S7-F1
#
_cell.length_a   1.000
_cell.length_b   1.000
_cell.length_c   1.000
_cell.angle_alpha   90.00
_cell.angle_beta   90.00
_cell.angle_gamma   90.00
#
_symmetry.space_group_name_H-M   'P 1'
#
loop_
_entity.id
_entity.type
_entity.pdbx_description
1 polymer ?
#
loop_
_entity_poly.entity_id
_entity_poly.type
_entity_poly.pdbx_seq_one_letter_code
_entity_poly.pdbx_strand_id
1 'polypeptide(L)' 'MERRDPITNVPTDDGDVPVYLPGTPTLSFVRTIERAIDMLRR' A
#
# COMPACT_ATOMS: atom_id res chain seq x y z
N MET A 1 17.11 -7.23 8.26
CA MET A 1 16.65 -5.84 8.48
C MET A 1 15.48 -5.65 7.53
N GLU A 2 14.27 -5.46 8.06
CA GLU A 2 13.05 -5.28 7.26
C GLU A 2 13.13 -3.93 6.53
N ARG A 3 13.11 -3.93 5.19
CA ARG A 3 13.17 -2.71 4.39
C ARG A 3 11.81 -2.01 4.49
N ARG A 4 11.82 -0.68 4.67
CA ARG A 4 10.61 0.14 4.81
C ARG A 4 10.59 1.20 3.74
N ASP A 5 9.40 1.46 3.20
CA ASP A 5 9.19 2.54 2.25
C ASP A 5 9.39 3.92 2.92
N PRO A 6 10.24 4.81 2.38
CA PRO A 6 10.58 6.07 3.05
C PRO A 6 9.46 7.13 3.01
N ILE A 7 8.42 6.94 2.20
CA ILE A 7 7.30 7.89 2.05
C ILE A 7 6.12 7.46 2.93
N THR A 8 5.85 6.15 3.02
CA THR A 8 4.65 5.57 3.66
C THR A 8 4.96 4.76 4.92
N ASN A 9 6.23 4.46 5.19
CA ASN A 9 6.71 3.68 6.35
C ASN A 9 6.11 2.27 6.50
N VAL A 10 5.59 1.71 5.40
CA VAL A 10 5.06 0.36 5.33
C VAL A 10 6.23 -0.62 5.08
N PRO A 11 6.23 -1.83 5.69
CA PRO A 11 7.18 -2.88 5.35
C PRO A 11 7.09 -3.24 3.86
N THR A 12 8.24 -3.25 3.18
CA THR A 12 8.37 -3.71 1.80
C THR A 12 9.13 -5.03 1.78
N ASP A 13 8.42 -6.12 1.50
CA ASP A 13 9.07 -7.39 1.14
C ASP A 13 9.78 -7.18 -0.21
N ASP A 14 11.03 -7.63 -0.33
CA ASP A 14 11.80 -7.64 -1.59
C ASP A 14 11.24 -8.71 -2.57
N GLY A 15 9.92 -8.72 -2.79
CA GLY A 15 9.24 -9.53 -3.79
C GLY A 15 8.93 -8.68 -5.01
N ASP A 16 9.52 -9.05 -6.15
CA ASP A 16 9.31 -8.54 -7.51
C ASP A 16 8.94 -7.06 -7.63
N VAL A 17 9.86 -6.26 -8.20
CA VAL A 17 9.65 -4.85 -8.57
C VAL A 17 8.20 -4.67 -9.04
N PRO A 18 7.34 -3.98 -8.27
CA PRO A 18 5.93 -3.97 -8.56
C PRO A 18 5.73 -3.26 -9.89
N VAL A 19 5.44 -4.04 -10.94
CA VAL A 19 5.09 -3.49 -12.25
C VAL A 19 3.75 -2.79 -12.06
N TYR A 20 3.80 -1.46 -12.02
CA TYR A 20 2.60 -0.66 -12.01
C TYR A 20 1.92 -0.82 -13.38
N LEU A 21 0.79 -1.52 -13.40
CA LEU A 21 -0.07 -1.59 -14.57
C LEU A 21 -0.91 -0.30 -14.62
N PRO A 22 -0.80 0.52 -15.66
CA PRO A 22 -1.63 1.72 -15.79
C PRO A 22 -3.11 1.39 -15.62
N GLY A 23 -3.80 2.15 -14.75
CA GLY A 23 -5.22 1.91 -14.43
C GLY A 23 -5.45 0.92 -13.29
N THR A 24 -4.41 0.27 -12.76
CA THR A 24 -4.53 -0.52 -11.52
C THR A 24 -4.16 0.32 -10.30
N PRO A 25 -5.00 0.37 -9.25
CA PRO A 25 -4.66 1.07 -8.03
C PRO A 25 -3.47 0.41 -7.33
N THR A 26 -2.57 1.22 -6.77
CA THR A 26 -1.46 0.70 -5.97
C THR A 26 -1.97 0.02 -4.71
N LEU A 27 -1.19 -0.93 -4.17
CA LEU A 27 -1.53 -1.59 -2.91
C LEU A 27 -1.69 -0.61 -1.75
N SER A 28 -0.86 0.45 -1.71
CA SER A 28 -0.96 1.51 -0.71
C SER A 28 -2.25 2.31 -0.82
N PHE A 29 -2.73 2.57 -2.04
CA PHE A 29 -4.01 3.24 -2.28
C PHE A 29 -5.18 2.36 -1.80
N VAL A 30 -5.17 1.07 -2.13
CA VAL A 30 -6.22 0.12 -1.69
C VAL A 30 -6.29 0.07 -0.15
N ARG A 31 -5.16 -0.11 0.53
CA ARG A 31 -5.10 -0.13 2.01
C ARG A 31 -5.56 1.18 2.65
N THR A 32 -5.38 2.30 1.96
CA THR A 32 -5.84 3.61 2.44
C THR A 32 -7.37 3.71 2.38
N ILE A 33 -7.98 3.24 1.28
CA ILE A 33 -9.44 3.20 1.15
C ILE A 33 -10.07 2.27 2.19
N GLU A 34 -9.50 1.09 2.41
CA GLU A 34 -9.99 0.15 3.43
C GLU A 34 -10.06 0.80 4.81
N ARG A 35 -8.98 1.48 5.23
CA ARG A 35 -8.95 2.22 6.50
C ARG A 35 -10.00 3.32 6.56
N ALA A 36 -10.21 4.06 5.48
CA ALA A 36 -11.21 5.12 5.42
C ALA A 36 -12.64 4.57 5.55
N ILE A 37 -12.95 3.45 4.89
CA ILE A 37 -14.24 2.76 5.01
C ILE A 37 -14.45 2.27 6.45
N ASP A 38 -13.43 1.68 7.06
CA ASP A 38 -13.51 1.18 8.44
C ASP A 38 -13.75 2.31 9.45
N MET A 39 -13.20 3.51 9.21
CA MET A 39 -13.49 4.69 10.03
C MET A 39 -14.95 5.15 9.91
N LEU A 40 -15.55 5.05 8.72
CA LEU A 40 -16.95 5.45 8.48
C LEU A 40 -17.96 4.43 9.01
N ARG A 41 -17.54 3.19 9.28
CA ARG A 41 -18.38 2.13 9.85
C ARG A 41 -18.49 2.17 11.38
N ARG A 42 -17.74 3.06 12.05
CA ARG A 42 -17.84 3.30 13.50
C ARG A 42 -18.79 4.44 13.80
#